data_AF-A0A7R8WVH7-F1
#
_entry.id   AF-A0A7R8WVH7-F1
#
_cell.length_a   1.000
_cell.length_b   1.000
_cell.length_c   1.000
_cell.angle_alpha   90.00
_cell.angle_beta   90.00
_cell.angle_gamma   90.00
#
_symmetry.space_group_name_H-M   'P 1'
#
loop_
_entity.id
_entity.type
_entity.pdbx_description
1 polymer ?
#
loop_
_entity_poly.entity_id
_entity_poly.type
_entity_poly.pdbx_seq_one_letter_code
_entity_poly.pdbx_strand_id
1 'polypeptide(L)'
;MSNGALDFETSHIAATLEQGRCTVDVDITQVMLKDSLDITATDRERILVACRDCAQERVVITHGTDTMAETARLLGEAGLAKTIVLTGAMVPLIMRHSDGVFNLGGALTAVQCLPHGVYISINGEVFSWDNVVKNLDLSTSVSAKTIISTESAPAAIGPYSQAVRVDNTVYCSGQIPLNPETMQVETQDFAEQAEQVFKNLQAVAEAAGGACSDFVKLNIYLTDLSNFAM
;
A
#
# COMPACT_ATOMS: atom_id res chain seq x y z
N MET A 1 -37.39 14.60 -9.47
CA MET A 1 -36.32 13.68 -9.88
C MET A 1 -35.03 14.48 -9.86
N SER A 2 -34.23 14.35 -8.81
CA SER A 2 -32.90 14.98 -8.73
C SER A 2 -31.91 14.14 -9.55
N ASN A 3 -31.11 14.78 -10.40
CA ASN A 3 -30.25 14.15 -11.40
C ASN A 3 -29.02 13.40 -10.85
N GLY A 4 -29.08 12.83 -9.64
CA GLY A 4 -27.97 12.03 -9.07
C GLY A 4 -26.64 12.77 -8.87
N ALA A 5 -26.54 14.05 -9.22
CA ALA A 5 -25.38 14.89 -8.96
C ALA A 5 -25.31 15.17 -7.45
N LEU A 6 -24.21 14.78 -6.83
CA LEU A 6 -23.88 15.16 -5.46
C LEU A 6 -23.54 16.66 -5.48
N ASP A 7 -24.33 17.46 -4.79
CA ASP A 7 -24.08 18.89 -4.65
C ASP A 7 -23.20 19.12 -3.41
N PHE A 8 -21.99 19.64 -3.60
CA PHE A 8 -20.99 19.82 -2.55
C PHE A 8 -20.89 21.31 -2.15
N GLU A 9 -22.00 21.91 -1.71
CA GLU A 9 -22.01 23.35 -1.37
C GLU A 9 -21.28 23.65 -0.04
N THR A 10 -21.22 22.70 0.89
CA THR A 10 -20.60 22.89 2.21
C THR A 10 -19.89 21.63 2.72
N SER A 11 -18.81 21.82 3.49
CA SER A 11 -18.12 20.72 4.18
C SER A 11 -18.88 20.29 5.43
N HIS A 12 -18.93 18.97 5.68
CA HIS A 12 -19.62 18.38 6.82
C HIS A 12 -18.67 17.81 7.89
N ILE A 13 -17.36 18.05 7.76
CA ILE A 13 -16.34 17.45 8.64
C ILE A 13 -16.54 17.79 10.12
N ALA A 14 -16.86 19.04 10.46
CA ALA A 14 -17.10 19.44 11.84
C ALA A 14 -18.25 18.64 12.49
N ALA A 15 -19.36 18.46 11.75
CA ALA A 15 -20.49 17.67 12.22
C ALA A 15 -20.14 16.17 12.34
N THR A 16 -19.36 15.63 11.40
CA THR A 16 -18.88 14.24 11.45
C THR A 16 -18.00 13.99 12.67
N LEU A 17 -17.12 14.93 13.00
CA LEU A 17 -16.27 14.86 14.20
C LEU A 17 -17.11 14.84 15.49
N GLU A 18 -18.10 15.73 15.58
CA GLU A 18 -19.02 15.78 16.72
C GLU A 18 -19.82 14.48 16.85
N GLN A 19 -20.39 13.99 15.75
CA GLN A 19 -21.14 12.73 15.71
C GLN A 19 -20.26 11.53 16.12
N GLY A 20 -19.00 11.52 15.66
CA GLY A 20 -18.01 10.50 16.01
C GLY A 20 -17.42 10.65 17.41
N ARG A 21 -17.80 11.71 18.15
CA ARG A 21 -17.20 12.07 19.46
C ARG A 21 -15.68 12.17 19.39
N CYS A 22 -15.16 12.66 18.27
CA CYS A 22 -13.74 12.93 18.09
C CYS A 22 -13.40 14.21 18.84
N THR A 23 -12.67 14.10 19.96
CA THR A 23 -12.34 15.23 20.85
C THR A 23 -10.92 15.76 20.66
N VAL A 24 -10.23 15.31 19.61
CA VAL A 24 -8.89 15.80 19.26
C VAL A 24 -8.99 17.25 18.76
N ASP A 25 -8.01 18.07 19.13
CA ASP A 25 -7.92 19.43 18.63
C ASP A 25 -7.53 19.41 17.16
N VAL A 26 -8.35 20.03 16.31
CA VAL A 26 -8.19 20.00 14.86
C VAL A 26 -8.30 21.40 14.27
N ASP A 27 -7.41 21.67 13.32
CA ASP A 27 -7.51 22.81 12.42
C ASP A 27 -8.09 22.32 11.09
N ILE A 28 -9.25 22.85 10.70
CA ILE A 28 -9.99 22.39 9.52
C ILE A 28 -9.79 23.39 8.39
N THR A 29 -9.09 22.96 7.35
CA THR A 29 -8.93 23.74 6.11
C THR A 29 -9.66 23.05 4.95
N GLN A 30 -10.55 23.78 4.28
CA GLN A 30 -11.18 23.30 3.05
C GLN A 30 -10.30 23.64 1.84
N VAL A 31 -9.69 22.62 1.24
CA VAL A 31 -8.88 22.79 0.02
C VAL A 31 -9.77 22.86 -1.23
N MET A 32 -10.77 21.98 -1.32
CA MET A 32 -11.75 21.94 -2.42
C MET A 32 -12.96 21.07 -2.05
N LEU A 33 -14.02 21.18 -2.85
CA LEU A 33 -15.23 20.35 -2.79
C LEU A 33 -15.50 19.82 -4.21
N LYS A 34 -14.96 18.64 -4.52
CA LYS A 34 -15.05 17.98 -5.82
C LYS A 34 -15.24 16.48 -5.63
N ASP A 35 -15.93 15.84 -6.58
CA ASP A 35 -15.92 14.39 -6.70
C ASP A 35 -14.50 13.90 -7.07
N SER A 36 -14.08 12.76 -6.52
CA SER A 36 -12.75 12.19 -6.81
C SER A 36 -12.50 11.93 -8.29
N LEU A 37 -13.54 11.60 -9.06
CA LEU A 37 -13.45 11.37 -10.50
C LEU A 37 -13.16 12.67 -11.28
N ASP A 38 -13.46 13.83 -10.70
CA ASP A 38 -13.22 15.15 -11.30
C ASP A 38 -11.93 15.82 -10.78
N ILE A 39 -11.18 15.16 -9.90
CA ILE A 39 -9.90 15.67 -9.39
C ILE A 39 -8.82 15.54 -10.47
N THR A 40 -8.28 16.68 -10.90
CA THR A 40 -7.20 16.77 -11.90
C THR A 40 -5.81 16.69 -11.27
N ALA A 41 -4.75 16.60 -12.09
CA ALA A 41 -3.38 16.70 -11.60
C ALA A 41 -3.10 18.04 -10.88
N THR A 42 -3.60 19.14 -11.44
CA THR A 42 -3.50 20.48 -10.82
C THR A 42 -4.21 20.54 -9.46
N ASP A 43 -5.33 19.84 -9.32
CA ASP A 43 -6.03 19.75 -8.03
C ASP A 43 -5.21 18.95 -7.01
N ARG A 44 -4.61 17.82 -7.41
CA ARG A 44 -3.72 17.06 -6.50
C ARG A 44 -2.49 17.85 -6.08
N GLU A 45 -1.93 18.67 -6.97
CA GLU A 45 -0.84 19.58 -6.62
C GLU A 45 -1.27 20.60 -5.55
N ARG A 46 -2.50 21.10 -5.60
CA ARG A 46 -3.04 21.98 -4.54
C ARG A 46 -3.13 21.27 -3.20
N ILE A 47 -3.49 19.98 -3.19
CA ILE A 47 -3.49 19.16 -1.97
C ILE A 47 -2.06 19.01 -1.43
N LEU A 48 -1.08 18.72 -2.29
CA LEU A 48 0.33 18.62 -1.92
C LEU A 48 0.85 19.93 -1.33
N VAL A 49 0.57 21.06 -1.98
CA VAL A 49 0.94 22.40 -1.49
C VAL A 49 0.30 22.68 -0.13
N ALA A 50 -0.98 22.39 0.05
CA ALA A 50 -1.65 22.58 1.34
C ALA A 50 -1.01 21.73 2.45
N CYS A 51 -0.64 20.48 2.15
CA CYS A 51 0.07 19.61 3.11
C CYS A 51 1.47 20.14 3.43
N ARG A 52 2.19 20.66 2.43
CA ARG A 52 3.53 21.23 2.61
C ARG A 52 3.50 22.50 3.46
N ASP A 53 2.54 23.38 3.21
CA ASP A 53 2.48 24.72 3.79
C ASP A 53 1.82 24.74 5.18
N CYS A 54 1.04 23.71 5.53
CA CYS A 54 0.48 23.62 6.88
C CYS A 54 1.57 23.41 7.93
N ALA A 55 1.41 24.03 9.10
CA ALA A 55 2.37 23.95 10.20
C ALA A 55 2.36 22.57 10.88
N GLN A 56 1.23 21.87 10.81
CA GLN A 56 0.98 20.61 11.49
C GLN A 56 1.77 19.46 10.86
N GLU A 57 2.43 18.64 11.68
CA GLU A 57 3.13 17.43 11.23
C GLU A 57 2.18 16.25 10.98
N ARG A 58 0.96 16.31 11.53
CA ARG A 58 -0.07 15.27 11.43
C ARG A 58 -1.25 15.82 10.65
N VAL A 59 -1.54 15.21 9.51
CA VAL A 59 -2.54 15.70 8.55
C VAL A 59 -3.52 14.58 8.22
N VAL A 60 -4.82 14.85 8.35
CA VAL A 60 -5.88 13.98 7.81
C VAL A 60 -6.50 14.65 6.60
N ILE A 61 -6.60 13.91 5.49
CA ILE A 61 -7.21 14.38 4.25
C ILE A 61 -8.48 13.57 4.02
N THR A 62 -9.63 14.23 4.01
CA THR A 62 -10.87 13.62 3.53
C THR A 62 -10.94 13.71 2.01
N HIS A 63 -11.13 12.59 1.34
CA HIS A 63 -11.04 12.46 -0.11
C HIS A 63 -12.11 11.46 -0.63
N GLY A 64 -12.58 11.66 -1.86
CA GLY A 64 -13.43 10.67 -2.54
C GLY A 64 -12.67 9.36 -2.82
N THR A 65 -13.34 8.22 -2.77
CA THR A 65 -12.62 6.92 -2.72
C THR A 65 -12.07 6.44 -4.05
N ASP A 66 -12.60 6.91 -5.19
CA ASP A 66 -12.28 6.34 -6.50
C ASP A 66 -10.83 6.61 -6.92
N THR A 67 -10.32 7.82 -6.69
CA THR A 67 -8.97 8.24 -7.11
C THR A 67 -8.04 8.53 -5.92
N MET A 68 -8.45 8.15 -4.69
CA MET A 68 -7.70 8.41 -3.46
C MET A 68 -6.27 7.84 -3.50
N ALA A 69 -6.10 6.64 -4.06
CA ALA A 69 -4.80 5.98 -4.19
C ALA A 69 -3.82 6.79 -5.06
N GLU A 70 -4.31 7.47 -6.09
CA GLU A 70 -3.47 8.30 -6.96
C GLU A 70 -2.98 9.56 -6.21
N THR A 71 -3.85 10.18 -5.41
CA THR A 71 -3.47 11.32 -4.56
C THR A 71 -2.49 10.89 -3.47
N ALA A 72 -2.72 9.73 -2.83
CA ALA A 72 -1.80 9.16 -1.85
C ALA A 72 -0.41 8.93 -2.45
N ARG A 73 -0.36 8.41 -3.69
CA ARG A 73 0.90 8.18 -4.42
C ARG A 73 1.69 9.44 -4.65
N LEU A 74 1.05 10.51 -5.14
CA LEU A 74 1.70 11.81 -5.34
C LEU A 74 2.30 12.34 -4.02
N LEU A 75 1.55 12.25 -2.91
CA LEU A 75 1.99 12.72 -1.60
C LEU A 75 3.14 11.87 -1.05
N GLY A 76 3.08 10.55 -1.26
CA GLY A 76 4.12 9.62 -0.83
C GLY A 76 5.44 9.83 -1.56
N GLU A 77 5.38 10.00 -2.88
CA GLU A 77 6.55 10.32 -3.71
C GLU A 77 7.18 11.67 -3.36
N ALA A 78 6.39 12.63 -2.85
CA ALA A 78 6.89 13.92 -2.40
C ALA A 78 7.71 13.86 -1.10
N GLY A 79 7.61 12.77 -0.33
CA GLY A 79 8.50 12.50 0.81
C GLY A 79 8.49 13.56 1.92
N LEU A 80 7.34 14.15 2.22
CA LEU A 80 7.23 15.16 3.28
C LEU A 80 7.53 14.53 4.65
N ALA A 81 8.24 15.27 5.51
CA ALA A 81 8.51 14.88 6.90
C ALA A 81 7.26 15.08 7.78
N LYS A 82 6.15 14.40 7.44
CA LYS A 82 4.83 14.50 8.07
C LYS A 82 4.16 13.12 8.09
N THR A 83 3.23 12.91 9.01
CA THR A 83 2.29 11.78 8.98
C THR A 83 1.01 12.25 8.29
N ILE A 84 0.72 11.71 7.11
CA ILE A 84 -0.46 12.09 6.32
C ILE A 84 -1.36 10.86 6.15
N VAL A 85 -2.62 10.98 6.54
CA VAL A 85 -3.62 9.91 6.40
C VAL A 85 -4.78 10.38 5.55
N LEU A 86 -4.98 9.75 4.40
CA LEU A 86 -6.15 9.94 3.57
C LEU A 86 -7.28 9.02 4.04
N THR A 87 -8.50 9.53 4.02
CA THR A 87 -9.69 8.77 4.36
C THR A 87 -10.88 9.24 3.53
N GLY A 88 -11.91 8.42 3.46
CA GLY A 88 -13.11 8.71 2.67
C GLY A 88 -14.30 7.92 3.17
N ALA A 89 -15.39 8.01 2.45
CA ALA A 89 -16.60 7.26 2.73
C ALA A 89 -17.18 6.72 1.42
N MET A 90 -17.71 5.50 1.48
CA MET A 90 -18.49 4.91 0.40
C MET A 90 -19.89 5.51 0.33
N VAL A 91 -20.39 5.97 1.47
CA VAL A 91 -21.69 6.61 1.60
C VAL A 91 -21.47 8.09 1.95
N PRO A 92 -22.11 9.04 1.22
CA PRO A 92 -21.97 10.47 1.51
C PRO A 92 -22.17 10.79 2.99
N LEU A 93 -21.31 11.65 3.54
CA LEU A 93 -21.25 11.95 4.98
C LEU A 93 -22.59 12.42 5.59
N ILE A 94 -23.45 13.02 4.78
CA ILE A 94 -24.77 13.54 5.18
C ILE A 94 -25.83 12.45 5.42
N MET A 95 -25.60 11.22 4.97
CA MET A 95 -26.60 10.15 5.03
C MET A 95 -26.56 9.43 6.38
N ARG A 96 -27.73 9.09 6.93
CA ARG A 96 -27.83 8.24 8.13
C ARG A 96 -27.15 6.90 7.84
N HIS A 97 -26.21 6.49 8.70
CA HIS A 97 -25.36 5.29 8.58
C HIS A 97 -24.19 5.41 7.59
N SER A 98 -23.71 6.63 7.28
CA SER A 98 -22.44 6.79 6.57
C SER A 98 -21.29 6.13 7.35
N ASP A 99 -20.45 5.40 6.62
CA ASP A 99 -19.19 4.83 7.08
C ASP A 99 -18.14 5.91 7.39
N GLY A 100 -18.35 7.14 6.92
CA GLY A 100 -17.40 8.22 7.08
C GLY A 100 -17.17 8.67 8.54
N VAL A 101 -18.12 8.48 9.45
CA VAL A 101 -17.89 8.75 10.88
C VAL A 101 -16.83 7.80 11.45
N PHE A 102 -16.95 6.51 11.14
CA PHE A 102 -15.99 5.49 11.57
C PHE A 102 -14.65 5.69 10.87
N ASN A 103 -14.64 5.90 9.55
CA ASN A 103 -13.41 6.08 8.78
C ASN A 103 -12.63 7.33 9.24
N LEU A 104 -13.33 8.44 9.52
CA LEU A 104 -12.69 9.65 10.06
C LEU A 104 -12.08 9.41 11.44
N GLY A 105 -12.80 8.75 12.35
CA GLY A 105 -12.25 8.36 13.67
C GLY A 105 -11.04 7.43 13.56
N GLY A 106 -11.10 6.47 12.63
CA GLY A 106 -9.97 5.59 12.30
C GLY A 106 -8.76 6.36 11.79
N ALA A 107 -8.97 7.31 10.87
CA ALA A 107 -7.90 8.13 10.31
C ALA A 107 -7.24 9.05 11.35
N LEU A 108 -8.03 9.65 12.25
CA LEU A 108 -7.51 10.43 13.37
C LEU A 108 -6.70 9.57 14.33
N THR A 109 -7.06 8.31 14.53
CA THR A 109 -6.27 7.38 15.35
C THR A 109 -4.96 7.02 14.63
N ALA A 110 -5.05 6.66 13.35
CA ALA A 110 -3.91 6.30 12.52
C ALA A 110 -2.85 7.41 12.45
N VAL A 111 -3.26 8.66 12.20
CA VAL A 111 -2.32 9.79 12.07
C VAL A 111 -1.55 10.09 13.37
N GLN A 112 -2.10 9.70 14.52
CA GLN A 112 -1.46 9.89 15.82
C GLN A 112 -0.50 8.76 16.19
N CYS A 113 -0.68 7.56 15.61
CA CYS A 113 0.08 6.37 15.98
C CYS A 113 1.15 5.97 14.96
N LEU A 114 1.01 6.39 13.70
CA LEU A 114 1.91 6.02 12.62
C LEU A 114 3.13 6.94 12.53
N PRO A 115 4.30 6.41 12.09
CA PRO A 115 5.47 7.23 11.81
C PRO A 115 5.22 8.17 10.62
N HIS A 116 6.17 9.05 10.34
CA HIS A 116 6.12 9.89 9.14
C HIS A 116 5.97 9.02 7.88
N GLY A 117 5.06 9.41 7.00
CA GLY A 117 4.64 8.63 5.85
C GLY A 117 3.24 9.03 5.39
N VAL A 118 2.83 8.44 4.26
CA VAL A 118 1.50 8.64 3.68
C VAL A 118 0.72 7.33 3.73
N TYR A 119 -0.51 7.40 4.22
CA TYR A 119 -1.34 6.24 4.45
C TYR A 119 -2.78 6.48 3.99
N ILE A 120 -3.51 5.41 3.72
CA ILE A 120 -4.96 5.41 3.55
C ILE A 120 -5.57 4.65 4.71
N SER A 121 -6.51 5.26 5.42
CA SER A 121 -7.28 4.63 6.51
C SER A 121 -8.76 4.59 6.14
N ILE A 122 -9.26 3.41 5.82
CA ILE A 122 -10.66 3.21 5.41
C ILE A 122 -11.11 1.79 5.74
N ASN A 123 -12.39 1.60 6.09
CA ASN A 123 -13.00 0.30 6.39
C ASN A 123 -12.29 -0.52 7.49
N GLY A 124 -11.60 0.16 8.41
CA GLY A 124 -10.91 -0.47 9.55
C GLY A 124 -9.50 -0.96 9.23
N GLU A 125 -8.99 -0.69 8.03
CA GLU A 125 -7.65 -1.05 7.60
C GLU A 125 -6.81 0.22 7.32
N VAL A 126 -5.49 0.05 7.42
CA VAL A 126 -4.51 1.08 7.10
C VAL A 126 -3.57 0.53 6.03
N PHE A 127 -3.46 1.25 4.92
CA PHE A 127 -2.59 0.92 3.80
C PHE A 127 -1.51 1.98 3.64
N SER A 128 -0.29 1.56 3.28
CA SER A 128 0.75 2.48 2.80
C SER A 128 0.40 2.96 1.39
N TRP A 129 0.76 4.21 1.07
CA TRP A 129 0.47 4.85 -0.22
C TRP A 129 0.94 4.07 -1.45
N ASP A 130 2.01 3.29 -1.30
CA ASP A 130 2.65 2.49 -2.35
C ASP A 130 2.03 1.09 -2.50
N ASN A 131 1.09 0.73 -1.61
CA ASN A 131 0.51 -0.60 -1.51
C ASN A 131 -1.03 -0.53 -1.37
N VAL A 132 -1.70 0.24 -2.22
CA VAL A 132 -3.17 0.36 -2.18
C VAL A 132 -3.77 0.57 -3.55
N VAL A 133 -4.83 -0.17 -3.87
CA VAL A 133 -5.65 -0.03 -5.09
C VAL A 133 -7.14 -0.11 -4.76
N LYS A 134 -7.97 0.53 -5.58
CA LYS A 134 -9.43 0.40 -5.48
C LYS A 134 -9.88 -0.91 -6.13
N ASN A 135 -10.52 -1.78 -5.36
CA ASN A 135 -11.27 -2.91 -5.88
C ASN A 135 -12.66 -2.43 -6.30
N LEU A 136 -12.94 -2.42 -7.61
CA LEU A 136 -14.20 -1.91 -8.15
C LEU A 136 -15.39 -2.86 -7.88
N ASP A 137 -15.15 -4.17 -7.89
CA ASP A 137 -16.20 -5.17 -7.66
C ASP A 137 -16.76 -5.12 -6.24
N LEU A 138 -15.85 -4.94 -5.27
CA LEU A 138 -16.20 -4.82 -3.85
C LEU A 138 -16.41 -3.36 -3.42
N SER A 139 -16.03 -2.41 -4.29
CA SER A 139 -15.99 -0.99 -3.99
C SER A 139 -15.17 -0.67 -2.72
N THR A 140 -14.11 -1.43 -2.43
CA THR A 140 -13.22 -1.27 -1.26
C THR A 140 -11.79 -0.93 -1.68
N SER A 141 -10.98 -0.43 -0.75
CA SER A 141 -9.52 -0.39 -0.94
C SER A 141 -8.92 -1.73 -0.54
N VAL A 142 -7.96 -2.22 -1.32
CA VAL A 142 -7.21 -3.46 -1.04
C VAL A 142 -5.73 -3.23 -1.33
N SER A 143 -4.90 -4.07 -0.72
CA SER A 143 -3.46 -4.03 -0.91
C SER A 143 -3.05 -4.32 -2.35
N ALA A 144 -2.07 -3.55 -2.85
CA ALA A 144 -1.57 -3.72 -4.20
C ALA A 144 -0.61 -4.91 -4.27
N LYS A 145 -0.80 -5.78 -5.26
CA LYS A 145 0.20 -6.80 -5.57
C LYS A 145 1.42 -6.15 -6.24
N THR A 146 2.59 -6.20 -5.61
CA THR A 146 3.85 -5.75 -6.24
C THR A 146 4.64 -6.95 -6.78
N ILE A 147 5.02 -6.89 -8.05
CA ILE A 147 5.95 -7.87 -8.64
C ILE A 147 7.37 -7.47 -8.26
N ILE A 148 8.14 -8.43 -7.73
CA ILE A 148 9.56 -8.25 -7.41
C ILE A 148 10.38 -8.98 -8.46
N SER A 149 11.38 -8.28 -9.00
CA SER A 149 12.34 -8.84 -9.96
C SER A 149 13.76 -8.32 -9.74
N THR A 150 14.77 -9.13 -10.03
CA THR A 150 16.19 -8.81 -9.96
C THR A 150 16.97 -9.53 -11.06
N GLU A 151 18.04 -8.90 -11.55
CA GLU A 151 19.00 -9.49 -12.49
C GLU A 151 19.98 -10.44 -11.78
N SER A 152 20.10 -10.35 -10.45
CA SER A 152 20.97 -11.20 -9.63
C SER A 152 20.38 -12.59 -9.34
N ALA A 153 19.23 -12.91 -9.92
CA ALA A 153 18.63 -14.25 -9.88
C ALA A 153 18.10 -14.61 -11.29
N PRO A 154 17.99 -15.90 -11.62
CA PRO A 154 17.48 -16.33 -12.92
C PRO A 154 16.12 -15.70 -13.24
N ALA A 155 16.00 -15.13 -14.44
CA ALA A 155 14.76 -14.51 -14.87
C ALA A 155 13.59 -15.51 -14.80
N ALA A 156 12.41 -15.02 -14.41
CA ALA A 156 11.24 -15.88 -14.39
C ALA A 156 10.87 -16.31 -15.82
N ILE A 157 10.64 -17.62 -16.01
CA ILE A 157 10.26 -18.19 -17.31
C ILE A 157 8.75 -18.43 -17.31
N GLY A 158 8.05 -17.97 -18.35
CA GLY A 158 6.61 -18.16 -18.50
C GLY A 158 5.78 -17.20 -17.63
N PRO A 159 4.61 -17.63 -17.12
CA PRO A 159 3.65 -16.72 -16.45
C PRO A 159 4.01 -16.41 -14.98
N TYR A 160 5.14 -16.91 -14.47
CA TYR A 160 5.51 -16.76 -13.06
C TYR A 160 6.33 -15.48 -12.82
N SER A 161 6.32 -14.98 -11.59
CA SER A 161 7.19 -13.89 -11.13
C SER A 161 8.25 -14.45 -10.19
N GLN A 162 9.45 -13.85 -10.11
CA GLN A 162 10.48 -14.28 -9.15
C GLN A 162 9.95 -14.18 -7.70
N ALA A 163 9.32 -13.06 -7.36
CA ALA A 163 8.50 -12.96 -6.16
C ALA A 163 7.34 -11.98 -6.33
N VAL A 164 6.40 -12.07 -5.41
CA VAL A 164 5.23 -11.20 -5.31
C VAL A 164 5.12 -10.73 -3.87
N ARG A 165 5.03 -9.42 -3.67
CA ARG A 165 4.70 -8.83 -2.37
C ARG A 165 3.22 -8.48 -2.31
N VAL A 166 2.60 -8.88 -1.21
CA VAL A 166 1.26 -8.44 -0.79
C VAL A 166 1.38 -8.07 0.67
N ASP A 167 1.15 -6.80 1.00
CA ASP A 167 1.39 -6.26 2.34
C ASP A 167 2.83 -6.50 2.79
N ASN A 168 2.98 -6.96 4.04
CA ASN A 168 4.26 -7.27 4.66
C ASN A 168 4.74 -8.68 4.33
N THR A 169 4.07 -9.40 3.43
CA THR A 169 4.45 -10.77 3.06
C THR A 169 4.95 -10.84 1.63
N VAL A 170 6.13 -11.42 1.46
CA VAL A 170 6.72 -11.70 0.14
C VAL A 170 6.60 -13.19 -0.13
N TYR A 171 5.94 -13.53 -1.24
CA TYR A 171 5.84 -14.89 -1.76
C TYR A 171 6.89 -15.07 -2.85
N CYS A 172 7.94 -15.82 -2.56
CA CYS A 172 8.97 -16.18 -3.54
C CYS A 172 8.56 -17.42 -4.32
N SER A 173 8.73 -17.38 -5.64
CA SER A 173 8.67 -18.59 -6.47
C SER A 173 9.91 -19.46 -6.19
N GLY A 174 9.78 -20.76 -6.45
CA GLY A 174 10.92 -21.68 -6.37
C GLY A 174 12.06 -21.22 -7.28
N GLN A 175 13.30 -21.33 -6.78
CA GLN A 175 14.50 -21.03 -7.53
C GLN A 175 15.18 -22.32 -7.99
N ILE A 176 15.89 -22.23 -9.11
CA ILE A 176 16.61 -23.33 -9.76
C ILE A 176 18.13 -23.07 -9.67
N PRO A 177 18.99 -24.10 -9.77
CA PRO A 177 20.45 -23.95 -9.60
C PRO A 177 21.14 -23.38 -10.85
N LEU A 178 20.51 -22.40 -11.50
CA LEU A 178 21.13 -21.66 -12.59
C LEU A 178 21.97 -20.52 -12.02
N ASN A 179 23.16 -20.34 -12.57
CA ASN A 179 23.90 -19.10 -12.40
C ASN A 179 23.18 -18.00 -13.21
N PRO A 180 22.80 -16.85 -12.60
CA PRO A 180 22.05 -15.79 -13.27
C PRO A 180 22.79 -15.13 -14.43
N GLU A 181 24.13 -15.17 -14.45
CA GLU A 181 24.95 -14.60 -15.52
C GLU A 181 25.06 -15.54 -16.72
N THR A 182 25.33 -16.83 -16.46
CA THR A 182 25.55 -17.82 -17.53
C THR A 182 24.26 -18.51 -17.98
N MET A 183 23.21 -18.45 -17.15
CA MET A 183 21.94 -19.19 -17.31
C MET A 183 22.15 -20.69 -17.48
N GLN A 184 23.20 -21.24 -16.87
CA GLN A 184 23.57 -22.65 -16.90
C GLN A 184 23.70 -23.22 -15.48
N VAL A 185 23.53 -24.54 -15.36
CA VAL A 185 23.88 -25.27 -14.15
C VAL A 185 25.37 -25.59 -14.22
N GLU A 186 26.15 -25.03 -13.29
CA GLU A 186 27.62 -25.06 -13.38
C GLU A 186 28.25 -26.31 -12.77
N THR A 187 27.46 -27.12 -12.05
CA THR A 187 27.92 -28.29 -11.31
C THR A 187 26.90 -29.41 -11.34
N GLN A 188 27.38 -30.65 -11.25
CA GLN A 188 26.53 -31.84 -11.06
C GLN A 188 26.43 -32.24 -9.58
N ASP A 189 27.19 -31.59 -8.70
CA ASP A 189 27.12 -31.84 -7.26
C ASP A 189 25.83 -31.26 -6.66
N PHE A 190 25.15 -32.05 -5.84
CA PHE A 190 23.86 -31.65 -5.26
C PHE A 190 24.01 -30.51 -4.26
N ALA A 191 25.04 -30.53 -3.41
CA ALA A 191 25.23 -29.52 -2.37
C ALA A 191 25.52 -28.16 -3.02
N GLU A 192 26.38 -28.13 -4.02
CA GLU A 192 26.69 -26.91 -4.77
C GLU A 192 25.45 -26.38 -5.54
N GLN A 193 24.63 -27.26 -6.11
CA GLN A 193 23.34 -26.85 -6.71
C GLN A 193 22.38 -26.27 -5.67
N ALA A 194 22.26 -26.89 -4.50
CA ALA A 194 21.42 -26.39 -3.41
C ALA A 194 21.89 -25.01 -2.94
N GLU A 195 23.20 -24.81 -2.76
CA GLU A 195 23.77 -23.50 -2.45
C GLU A 195 23.41 -22.45 -3.50
N GLN A 196 23.48 -22.80 -4.80
CA GLN A 196 23.09 -21.88 -5.86
C GLN A 196 21.61 -21.50 -5.80
N VAL A 197 20.72 -22.46 -5.50
CA VAL A 197 19.29 -22.18 -5.27
C VAL A 197 19.09 -21.19 -4.12
N PHE A 198 19.80 -21.35 -3.01
CA PHE A 198 19.73 -20.43 -1.88
C PHE A 198 20.31 -19.06 -2.18
N LYS A 199 21.41 -18.96 -2.95
CA LYS A 199 21.93 -17.67 -3.45
C LYS A 199 20.89 -16.94 -4.30
N ASN A 200 20.20 -17.66 -5.18
CA ASN A 200 19.14 -17.09 -6.01
C ASN A 200 17.93 -16.65 -5.16
N LEU A 201 17.53 -17.43 -4.15
CA LEU A 201 16.46 -17.04 -3.22
C LEU A 201 16.84 -15.81 -2.40
N GLN A 202 18.09 -15.73 -1.94
CA GLN A 202 18.62 -14.59 -1.22
C GLN A 202 18.55 -13.32 -2.07
N ALA A 203 19.02 -13.37 -3.32
CA ALA A 203 18.97 -12.23 -4.23
C ALA A 203 17.54 -11.71 -4.44
N VAL A 204 16.54 -12.61 -4.55
CA VAL A 204 15.13 -12.23 -4.66
C VAL A 204 14.60 -11.61 -3.37
N ALA A 205 15.00 -12.13 -2.20
CA ALA A 205 14.63 -11.57 -0.90
C ALA A 205 15.21 -10.17 -0.68
N GLU A 206 16.48 -9.97 -1.04
CA GLU A 206 17.17 -8.68 -0.98
C GLU A 206 16.51 -7.65 -1.90
N ALA A 207 16.13 -8.06 -3.13
CA ALA A 207 15.38 -7.21 -4.05
C ALA A 207 13.98 -6.83 -3.52
N ALA A 208 13.41 -7.62 -2.61
CA ALA A 208 12.17 -7.31 -1.93
C ALA A 208 12.37 -6.43 -0.68
N GLY A 209 13.61 -6.09 -0.31
CA GLY A 209 13.97 -5.32 0.88
C GLY A 209 14.10 -6.14 2.16
N GLY A 210 14.23 -7.47 2.06
CA GLY A 210 14.42 -8.37 3.20
C GLY A 210 15.74 -9.15 3.13
N ALA A 211 15.88 -10.14 4.01
CA ALA A 211 17.00 -11.05 4.08
C ALA A 211 16.53 -12.50 4.33
N CYS A 212 17.44 -13.48 4.17
CA CYS A 212 17.13 -14.88 4.48
C CYS A 212 16.69 -15.10 5.93
N SER A 213 17.10 -14.22 6.86
CA SER A 213 16.66 -14.25 8.26
C SER A 213 15.16 -13.97 8.44
N ASP A 214 14.50 -13.37 7.44
CA ASP A 214 13.08 -13.05 7.47
C ASP A 214 12.20 -14.20 6.97
N PHE A 215 12.81 -15.34 6.59
CA PHE A 215 12.08 -16.49 6.06
C PHE A 215 11.28 -17.18 7.16
N VAL A 216 9.96 -17.04 7.10
CA VAL A 216 9.03 -17.69 8.04
C VAL A 216 8.74 -19.14 7.65
N LYS A 217 8.80 -19.46 6.34
CA LYS A 217 8.55 -20.81 5.82
C LYS A 217 9.33 -21.08 4.55
N LEU A 218 10.00 -22.23 4.51
CA LEU A 218 10.66 -22.78 3.34
C LEU A 218 10.12 -24.20 3.08
N ASN A 219 9.67 -24.48 1.87
CA ASN A 219 9.27 -25.84 1.47
C ASN A 219 10.38 -26.46 0.62
N ILE A 220 11.00 -27.52 1.12
CA ILE A 220 12.02 -28.28 0.39
C ILE A 220 11.40 -29.60 -0.05
N TYR A 221 11.49 -29.91 -1.34
CA TYR A 221 11.13 -31.21 -1.89
C TYR A 221 12.40 -31.94 -2.30
N LEU A 222 12.64 -33.11 -1.69
CA LEU A 222 13.75 -33.97 -2.02
C LEU A 222 13.22 -35.25 -2.66
N THR A 223 13.86 -35.68 -3.74
CA THR A 223 13.62 -37.00 -4.34
C THR A 223 14.40 -38.10 -3.62
N ASP A 224 15.55 -37.75 -3.05
CA ASP A 224 16.36 -38.62 -2.19
C ASP A 224 16.49 -38.02 -0.79
N LEU A 225 15.97 -38.74 0.20
CA LEU A 225 16.01 -38.34 1.61
C LEU A 225 17.42 -38.36 2.21
N SER A 226 18.37 -39.08 1.60
CA SER A 226 19.77 -39.04 2.07
C SER A 226 20.34 -37.62 2.00
N ASN A 227 19.81 -36.78 1.11
CA ASN A 227 20.24 -35.40 0.94
C ASN A 227 19.74 -34.44 2.03
N PHE A 228 18.87 -34.88 2.93
CA PHE A 228 18.39 -34.04 4.04
C PHE A 228 19.38 -33.94 5.20
N ALA A 229 20.28 -34.94 5.34
CA ALA A 229 21.21 -35.02 6.46
C ALA A 229 22.54 -34.30 6.22
N MET A 230 22.69 -33.65 5.05
CA MET A 230 23.87 -32.85 4.68
C MET A 230 23.86 -31.47 5.32
#